data_AF-A0A8M1PSF8-F1
#
_entry.id   AF-A0A8M1PSF8-F1
#
_cell.length_a   1.000
_cell.length_b   1.000
_cell.length_c   1.000
_cell.angle_alpha   90.00
_cell.angle_beta   90.00
_cell.angle_gamma   90.00
#
_symmetry.space_group_name_H-M   'P 1'
#
loop_
_entity.id
_entity.type
_entity.pdbx_description
1 polymer ?
#
loop_
_entity_poly.entity_id
_entity_poly.type
_entity_poly.pdbx_seq_one_letter_code
_entity_poly.pdbx_strand_id
1 'polypeptide(L)'
;MNLVSNGLSVQCYLKPKMMGKMRKRVQEMRNPNAMVPSLDLSHNESTRLAMDALLDKGIDGYQKALRKENEANFLSAEEKAYILNHVKKPHTDEDEVDRDEEMSSSPSVSSETYFPVATESEPPVLDYGWPVADWTYHLQGIPSVEVFFQSVKSSSMKDMLRELIRQATKVLAIVMDTFSDVEIFCDILEATRKRSVYVYLLLDHTNLQLFQDMCENVKINKSHLSRMSIRSVEGDTYCAKSGRKFTGQVKEKFIIVDCTKALVGSYSLTWLSWQVHRSLAVLFKGSGVKPFDLEFRRLYAISKPVPGFSSNSSNPGDLNFPSEKLQIPMCPTGLAGNTADHTQQKSCKPRTQSFPTPPVLARQNSYPSFTTGQQRSQWLSWRNTIQHPVTSQSPLFKDYNARSQTWRPIQGIHINRCAPAAPHWC
;
A
#
# COMPACT_ATOMS: atom_id res chain seq x y z
N MET A 1 72.97 27.60 -34.97
CA MET A 1 72.85 27.73 -33.50
C MET A 1 71.41 28.11 -33.17
N ASN A 2 70.69 27.17 -32.53
CA ASN A 2 69.49 27.22 -31.68
C ASN A 2 68.39 28.28 -31.99
N LEU A 3 67.24 27.89 -32.55
CA LEU A 3 66.00 27.36 -31.88
C LEU A 3 65.27 28.47 -31.09
N VAL A 4 64.37 29.25 -31.72
CA VAL A 4 62.94 28.98 -32.05
C VAL A 4 62.02 28.97 -30.82
N SER A 5 61.15 29.98 -30.80
CA SER A 5 60.00 30.26 -29.96
C SER A 5 59.00 29.11 -29.84
N ASN A 6 58.33 29.01 -28.69
CA ASN A 6 56.94 28.54 -28.47
C ASN A 6 56.66 28.70 -26.96
N GLY A 7 55.56 29.27 -26.49
CA GLY A 7 54.19 29.23 -26.99
C GLY A 7 53.31 28.78 -25.82
N LEU A 8 52.58 29.72 -25.24
CA LEU A 8 51.74 29.60 -24.05
C LEU A 8 50.67 28.50 -24.19
N SER A 9 50.45 27.69 -23.14
CA SER A 9 49.20 26.94 -22.95
C SER A 9 48.76 27.05 -21.50
N VAL A 10 47.74 27.87 -21.27
CA VAL A 10 47.04 28.01 -19.99
C VAL A 10 45.92 26.99 -19.98
N GLN A 11 46.11 25.90 -19.25
CA GLN A 11 45.12 24.83 -19.11
C GLN A 11 44.08 25.25 -18.06
N CYS A 12 43.04 25.94 -18.49
CA CYS A 12 41.93 26.35 -17.63
C CYS A 12 41.17 25.13 -17.09
N TYR A 13 40.93 25.13 -15.78
CA TYR A 13 40.15 24.17 -14.99
C TYR A 13 38.74 23.90 -15.57
N LEU A 14 38.61 22.89 -16.43
CA LEU A 14 37.30 22.35 -16.80
C LEU A 14 36.77 21.51 -15.63
N LYS A 15 35.83 22.08 -14.86
CA LYS A 15 35.02 21.28 -13.90
C LYS A 15 34.44 20.09 -14.66
N PRO A 16 34.55 18.85 -14.15
CA PRO A 16 33.90 17.69 -14.76
C PRO A 16 32.42 18.00 -14.96
N LYS A 17 31.90 17.79 -16.18
CA LYS A 17 30.46 17.95 -16.45
C LYS A 17 29.72 17.08 -15.44
N MET A 18 28.93 17.72 -14.57
CA MET A 18 28.06 17.01 -13.64
C MET A 18 27.16 16.08 -14.46
N MET A 19 27.06 14.82 -14.06
CA MET A 19 26.24 13.81 -14.72
C MET A 19 25.22 13.33 -13.72
N GLY A 20 23.94 13.33 -14.13
CA GLY A 20 22.86 12.79 -13.33
C GLY A 20 23.10 11.34 -12.94
N LYS A 21 22.60 10.94 -11.77
CA LYS A 21 22.88 9.61 -11.19
C LYS A 21 22.35 8.48 -12.08
N MET A 22 21.15 8.65 -12.65
CA MET A 22 20.57 7.61 -13.52
C MET A 22 21.36 7.49 -14.81
N ARG A 23 21.73 8.62 -15.44
CA ARG A 23 22.58 8.61 -16.64
C ARG A 23 23.95 7.97 -16.37
N LYS A 24 24.58 8.29 -15.24
CA LYS A 24 25.85 7.67 -14.81
C LYS A 24 25.68 6.15 -14.71
N ARG A 25 24.64 5.66 -14.02
CA ARG A 25 24.35 4.23 -13.88
C ARG A 25 24.12 3.56 -15.23
N VAL A 26 23.36 4.18 -16.15
CA VAL A 26 23.15 3.64 -17.51
C VAL A 26 24.47 3.56 -18.29
N GLN A 27 25.35 4.54 -18.15
CA GLN A 27 26.64 4.55 -18.83
C GLN A 27 27.60 3.49 -18.27
N GLU A 28 27.63 3.31 -16.94
CA GLU A 28 28.40 2.27 -16.27
C GLU A 28 27.92 0.87 -16.69
N MET A 29 26.60 0.63 -16.73
CA MET A 29 26.02 -0.63 -17.18
C MET A 29 26.34 -0.99 -18.64
N ARG A 30 26.60 0.01 -19.49
CA ARG A 30 27.01 -0.20 -20.90
C ARG A 30 28.48 -0.56 -21.03
N ASN A 31 29.31 -0.29 -20.03
CA ASN A 31 30.72 -0.65 -20.05
C ASN A 31 30.87 -2.07 -19.46
N PRO A 32 31.19 -3.09 -20.27
CA PRO A 32 31.32 -4.46 -19.78
C PRO A 32 32.45 -4.65 -18.76
N ASN A 33 33.40 -3.71 -18.71
CA ASN A 33 34.53 -3.74 -17.77
C ASN A 33 34.29 -2.88 -16.51
N ALA A 34 33.12 -2.25 -16.36
CA ALA A 34 32.82 -1.48 -15.17
C ALA A 34 32.64 -2.42 -13.96
N MET A 35 33.32 -2.10 -12.86
CA MET A 35 33.03 -2.73 -11.58
C MET A 35 31.57 -2.48 -11.20
N VAL A 36 30.91 -3.48 -10.60
CA VAL A 36 29.56 -3.32 -10.06
C VAL A 36 29.58 -2.15 -9.06
N PRO A 37 28.88 -1.04 -9.35
CA PRO A 37 28.89 0.10 -8.45
C PRO A 37 28.23 -0.27 -7.12
N SER A 38 28.71 0.31 -6.02
CA SER A 38 28.02 0.20 -4.74
C SER A 38 26.61 0.82 -4.86
N LEU A 39 25.65 0.26 -4.12
CA LEU A 39 24.28 0.74 -4.13
C LEU A 39 24.21 2.14 -3.50
N ASP A 40 24.15 3.18 -4.34
CA ASP A 40 23.91 4.55 -3.90
C ASP A 40 22.41 4.79 -3.67
N LEU A 41 22.02 4.93 -2.41
CA LEU A 41 20.66 5.26 -1.97
C LEU A 41 20.49 6.73 -1.59
N SER A 42 21.49 7.58 -1.82
CA SER A 42 21.40 9.00 -1.48
C SER A 42 20.50 9.76 -2.45
N HIS A 43 19.94 10.88 -1.97
CA HIS A 43 18.98 11.71 -2.71
C HIS A 43 19.45 12.05 -4.13
N ASN A 44 18.54 12.01 -5.11
CA ASN A 44 18.81 12.41 -6.48
C ASN A 44 18.32 13.84 -6.72
N GLU A 45 19.20 14.81 -6.51
CA GLU A 45 18.88 16.23 -6.68
C GLU A 45 18.49 16.57 -8.13
N SER A 46 19.07 15.90 -9.12
CA SER A 46 18.76 16.16 -10.53
C SER A 46 17.34 15.73 -10.91
N THR A 47 16.79 14.67 -10.30
CA THR A 47 15.38 14.30 -10.49
C THR A 47 14.47 15.29 -9.80
N ARG A 48 14.80 15.72 -8.56
CA ARG A 48 14.05 16.76 -7.84
C ARG A 48 13.94 18.05 -8.63
N LEU A 49 15.06 18.55 -9.19
CA LEU A 49 15.08 19.74 -10.04
C LEU A 49 14.26 19.58 -11.33
N ALA A 50 14.29 18.40 -11.95
CA ALA A 50 13.48 18.11 -13.11
C ALA A 50 11.98 18.10 -12.77
N MET A 51 11.60 17.51 -11.63
CA MET A 51 10.22 17.51 -11.13
C MET A 51 9.72 18.93 -10.84
N ASP A 52 10.49 19.75 -10.11
CA ASP A 52 10.18 21.17 -9.90
C ASP A 52 9.93 21.88 -11.23
N ALA A 53 10.83 21.69 -12.21
CA ALA A 53 10.71 22.31 -13.52
C ALA A 53 9.49 21.80 -14.31
N LEU A 54 9.08 20.55 -14.14
CA LEU A 54 7.85 19.99 -14.73
C LEU A 54 6.62 20.69 -14.16
N LEU A 55 6.54 20.84 -12.84
CA LEU A 55 5.41 21.47 -12.16
C LEU A 55 5.31 22.97 -12.49
N ASP A 56 6.45 23.63 -12.66
CA ASP A 56 6.50 25.08 -12.87
C ASP A 56 6.35 25.49 -14.33
N LYS A 57 7.02 24.76 -15.24
CA LYS A 57 7.25 25.17 -16.63
C LYS A 57 6.84 24.10 -17.63
N GLY A 58 6.15 23.05 -17.19
CA GLY A 58 5.67 21.98 -18.04
C GLY A 58 6.79 21.14 -18.67
N ILE A 59 6.44 20.48 -19.78
CA ILE A 59 7.30 19.50 -20.46
C ILE A 59 8.62 20.13 -20.94
N ASP A 60 8.58 21.35 -21.47
CA ASP A 60 9.78 22.05 -21.95
C ASP A 60 10.74 22.38 -20.81
N GLY A 61 10.19 22.82 -19.67
CA GLY A 61 10.92 23.04 -18.43
C GLY A 61 11.64 21.78 -17.95
N TYR A 62 10.90 20.67 -17.89
CA TYR A 62 11.42 19.35 -17.56
C TYR A 62 12.58 18.95 -18.47
N GLN A 63 12.42 19.04 -19.79
CA GLN A 63 13.46 18.69 -20.76
C GLN A 63 14.70 19.59 -20.65
N LYS A 64 14.50 20.89 -20.38
CA LYS A 64 15.62 21.82 -20.18
C LYS A 64 16.39 21.47 -18.91
N ALA A 65 15.70 21.13 -17.81
CA ALA A 65 16.33 20.69 -16.57
C ALA A 65 17.13 19.40 -16.77
N LEU A 66 16.57 18.38 -17.44
CA LEU A 66 17.29 17.15 -17.74
C LEU A 66 18.56 17.37 -18.56
N ARG A 67 18.51 18.25 -19.57
CA ARG A 67 19.69 18.60 -20.37
C ARG A 67 20.75 19.31 -19.54
N LYS A 68 20.33 20.25 -18.69
CA LYS A 68 21.22 21.04 -17.83
C LYS A 68 21.93 20.15 -16.81
N GLU A 69 21.19 19.28 -16.14
CA GLU A 69 21.72 18.36 -15.11
C GLU A 69 22.33 17.07 -15.72
N ASN A 70 22.29 16.94 -17.06
CA ASN A 70 22.73 15.77 -17.81
C ASN A 70 22.17 14.47 -17.21
N GLU A 71 20.86 14.45 -16.96
CA GLU A 71 20.15 13.31 -16.38
C GLU A 71 19.36 12.56 -17.47
N ALA A 72 19.02 11.30 -17.20
CA ALA A 72 18.16 10.49 -18.05
C ALA A 72 16.70 10.95 -17.93
N ASN A 73 15.94 10.88 -19.04
CA ASN A 73 14.49 11.04 -18.97
C ASN A 73 13.90 9.82 -18.26
N PHE A 74 13.31 10.04 -17.09
CA PHE A 74 12.86 8.98 -16.19
C PHE A 74 11.34 8.88 -16.06
N LEU A 75 10.59 9.81 -16.66
CA LEU A 75 9.13 9.80 -16.67
C LEU A 75 8.58 9.40 -18.05
N SER A 76 7.62 8.49 -18.05
CA SER A 76 6.79 8.14 -19.20
C SER A 76 5.90 9.32 -19.65
N ALA A 77 5.22 9.17 -20.79
CA ALA A 77 4.29 10.19 -21.27
C ALA A 77 3.05 10.25 -20.38
N GLU A 78 2.59 9.08 -19.92
CA GLU A 78 1.44 8.87 -19.06
C GLU A 78 1.66 9.50 -17.68
N GLU A 79 2.83 9.32 -17.08
CA GLU A 79 3.16 9.96 -15.80
C GLU A 79 3.22 11.47 -15.91
N LYS A 80 3.81 12.02 -16.99
CA LYS A 80 3.83 13.47 -17.23
C LYS A 80 2.41 14.02 -17.37
N ALA A 81 1.57 13.34 -18.14
CA ALA A 81 0.17 13.73 -18.31
C ALA A 81 -0.58 13.68 -16.98
N TYR A 82 -0.41 12.61 -16.19
CA TYR A 82 -1.00 12.50 -14.87
C TYR A 82 -0.58 13.68 -13.98
N ILE A 83 0.73 13.93 -13.85
CA ILE A 83 1.25 15.01 -13.01
C ILE A 83 0.64 16.35 -13.43
N LEU A 84 0.74 16.70 -14.71
CA LEU A 84 0.28 17.99 -15.23
C LEU A 84 -1.22 18.18 -15.10
N ASN A 85 -2.02 17.12 -15.24
CA ASN A 85 -3.47 17.18 -15.06
C ASN A 85 -3.90 17.33 -13.59
N HIS A 86 -3.03 17.01 -12.63
CA HIS A 86 -3.35 17.02 -11.20
C HIS A 86 -2.56 18.11 -10.41
N VAL A 87 -1.83 19.00 -11.08
CA VAL A 87 -1.13 20.11 -10.39
C VAL A 87 -2.13 21.13 -9.87
N LYS A 88 -2.07 21.39 -8.56
CA LYS A 88 -2.73 22.49 -7.88
C LYS A 88 -1.72 23.62 -7.68
N LYS A 89 -2.11 24.85 -8.01
CA LYS A 89 -1.31 26.06 -7.75
C LYS A 89 -1.28 26.33 -6.24
N PRO A 90 -0.25 27.02 -5.72
CA PRO A 90 -0.28 27.51 -4.35
C PRO A 90 -1.54 28.35 -4.18
N HIS A 91 -2.33 28.08 -3.13
CA HIS A 91 -3.40 29.00 -2.75
C HIS A 91 -2.72 30.34 -2.44
N THR A 92 -3.08 31.36 -3.20
CA THR A 92 -2.77 32.75 -2.84
C THR A 92 -3.95 33.13 -1.94
N ASP A 93 -3.69 33.61 -0.72
CA ASP A 93 -4.68 33.89 0.33
C ASP A 93 -5.63 35.06 -0.03
N GLU A 94 -6.14 35.11 -1.26
CA GLU A 94 -6.99 36.20 -1.78
C GLU A 94 -8.45 35.77 -2.02
N ASP A 95 -8.80 34.48 -1.86
CA ASP A 95 -10.17 33.96 -2.14
C ASP A 95 -11.03 33.61 -0.91
N GLU A 96 -10.55 33.85 0.33
CA GLU A 96 -11.37 33.75 1.56
C GLU A 96 -11.59 35.16 2.14
N VAL A 97 -12.33 35.98 1.40
CA VAL A 97 -12.92 37.24 1.89
C VAL A 97 -14.34 36.93 2.36
N ASP A 98 -14.47 36.51 3.63
CA ASP A 98 -15.64 36.61 4.51
C ASP A 98 -15.65 35.45 5.50
N ARG A 99 -14.85 35.59 6.56
CA ARG A 99 -15.21 35.08 7.90
C ARG A 99 -14.31 35.74 8.93
N ASP A 100 -14.95 36.57 9.73
CA ASP A 100 -14.47 37.25 10.92
C ASP A 100 -13.72 36.27 11.84
N GLU A 101 -12.49 36.60 12.25
CA GLU A 101 -12.22 37.14 13.59
C GLU A 101 -10.71 37.38 13.81
N GLU A 102 -10.47 38.46 14.54
CA GLU A 102 -9.21 39.06 14.96
C GLU A 102 -8.30 38.05 15.70
N MET A 103 -7.02 37.95 15.34
CA MET A 103 -5.91 38.05 16.32
C MET A 103 -4.51 37.98 15.66
N SER A 104 -3.81 39.12 15.77
CA SER A 104 -2.36 39.34 15.86
C SER A 104 -1.41 38.79 14.79
N SER A 105 -0.91 39.75 14.01
CA SER A 105 0.40 39.78 13.38
C SER A 105 1.57 39.54 14.35
N SER A 106 2.49 38.63 14.02
CA SER A 106 3.87 38.67 14.54
C SER A 106 4.88 38.34 13.43
N PRO A 107 5.99 39.10 13.29
CA PRO A 107 6.89 39.03 12.14
C PRO A 107 8.01 38.00 12.31
N SER A 108 8.40 37.40 11.18
CA SER A 108 9.74 36.87 10.84
C SER A 108 10.65 36.44 11.99
N VAL A 109 10.64 35.14 12.33
CA VAL A 109 11.71 34.49 13.09
C VAL A 109 12.41 33.48 12.17
N SER A 110 13.72 33.63 12.08
CA SER A 110 14.69 32.82 11.33
C SER A 110 14.44 31.31 11.43
N SER A 111 14.17 30.67 10.29
CA SER A 111 14.00 29.24 10.14
C SER A 111 15.36 28.51 10.11
N GLU A 112 15.96 28.27 11.27
CA GLU A 112 17.16 27.42 11.41
C GLU A 112 16.96 26.21 12.33
N THR A 113 15.73 25.82 12.68
CA THR A 113 15.47 24.46 13.18
C THR A 113 13.99 24.06 13.04
N TYR A 114 13.70 23.12 12.14
CA TYR A 114 12.39 22.50 12.03
C TYR A 114 12.27 21.38 13.08
N PHE A 115 11.54 21.67 14.16
CA PHE A 115 11.03 20.65 15.08
C PHE A 115 9.53 20.54 14.85
N PRO A 116 9.03 19.53 14.12
CA PRO A 116 7.60 19.32 14.02
C PRO A 116 7.10 18.95 15.42
N VAL A 117 6.45 19.90 16.09
CA VAL A 117 5.67 19.61 17.29
C VAL A 117 4.62 18.59 16.87
N ALA A 118 4.73 17.39 17.44
CA ALA A 118 3.99 16.18 17.12
C ALA A 118 2.58 16.45 16.55
N THR A 119 2.44 16.33 15.23
CA THR A 119 1.13 16.32 14.57
C THR A 119 0.56 14.91 14.51
N GLU A 120 0.73 14.13 15.59
CA GLU A 120 -0.07 12.93 15.79
C GLU A 120 -1.41 13.37 16.39
N SER A 121 -2.33 13.83 15.55
CA SER A 121 -3.73 13.95 15.94
C SER A 121 -4.27 12.56 16.24
N GLU A 122 -5.04 12.41 17.32
CA GLU A 122 -5.73 11.16 17.63
C GLU A 122 -6.52 10.68 16.39
N PRO A 123 -6.35 9.41 15.96
CA PRO A 123 -7.07 8.90 14.80
C PRO A 123 -8.58 9.09 15.00
N PRO A 124 -9.32 9.59 13.99
CA PRO A 124 -10.76 9.75 14.09
C PRO A 124 -11.41 8.42 14.45
N VAL A 125 -12.34 8.49 15.39
CA VAL A 125 -13.16 7.34 15.78
C VAL A 125 -13.95 6.88 14.55
N LEU A 126 -13.93 5.58 14.30
CA LEU A 126 -14.71 4.96 13.23
C LEU A 126 -16.22 5.18 13.48
N ASP A 127 -16.95 5.63 12.46
CA ASP A 127 -18.32 6.18 12.59
C ASP A 127 -19.30 5.25 13.34
N TYR A 128 -19.14 3.94 13.20
CA TYR A 128 -19.99 2.92 13.83
C TYR A 128 -19.25 2.10 14.90
N GLY A 129 -18.08 2.58 15.32
CA GLY A 129 -17.12 1.82 16.10
C GLY A 129 -16.44 0.72 15.28
N TRP A 130 -15.36 0.17 15.84
CA TRP A 130 -14.75 -1.06 15.37
C TRP A 130 -15.09 -2.15 16.39
N PRO A 131 -15.26 -3.42 16.01
CA PRO A 131 -15.46 -4.51 16.96
C PRO A 131 -14.16 -4.77 17.75
N VAL A 132 -13.75 -3.80 18.57
CA VAL A 132 -12.53 -3.81 19.40
C VAL A 132 -12.65 -4.84 20.50
N ALA A 133 -13.84 -4.95 21.10
CA ALA A 133 -14.12 -5.93 22.13
C ALA A 133 -13.98 -7.38 21.64
N ASP A 134 -14.09 -7.61 20.33
CA ASP A 134 -13.93 -8.92 19.68
C ASP A 134 -12.59 -9.06 18.95
N TRP A 135 -11.51 -8.42 19.42
CA TRP A 135 -10.11 -8.60 18.96
C TRP A 135 -9.57 -10.04 19.10
N THR A 136 -10.42 -11.03 18.97
CA THR A 136 -10.11 -12.41 18.71
C THR A 136 -9.16 -12.60 17.53
N TYR A 137 -8.77 -11.64 16.67
CA TYR A 137 -7.61 -11.89 15.79
C TYR A 137 -6.32 -12.18 16.59
N HIS A 138 -6.19 -11.68 17.82
CA HIS A 138 -5.15 -12.11 18.77
C HIS A 138 -5.37 -13.56 19.27
N LEU A 139 -6.61 -14.02 19.28
CA LEU A 139 -7.05 -15.35 19.72
C LEU A 139 -7.25 -16.35 18.57
N GLN A 140 -7.27 -15.91 17.30
CA GLN A 140 -7.68 -16.69 16.11
C GLN A 140 -6.55 -17.55 15.54
N GLY A 141 -5.53 -17.83 16.35
CA GLY A 141 -4.53 -18.84 16.06
C GLY A 141 -3.52 -18.47 14.98
N ILE A 142 -2.87 -19.52 14.49
CA ILE A 142 -1.74 -19.47 13.56
C ILE A 142 -2.17 -18.78 12.26
N PRO A 143 -1.38 -17.82 11.73
CA PRO A 143 -1.71 -17.15 10.48
C PRO A 143 -1.79 -18.18 9.35
N SER A 144 -2.86 -18.10 8.56
CA SER A 144 -3.03 -18.92 7.36
C SER A 144 -3.19 -18.03 6.14
N VAL A 145 -2.53 -18.42 5.05
CA VAL A 145 -2.50 -17.68 3.79
C VAL A 145 -2.92 -18.61 2.66
N GLU A 146 -3.90 -18.19 1.87
CA GLU A 146 -4.30 -18.86 0.63
C GLU A 146 -4.10 -17.92 -0.55
N VAL A 147 -3.44 -18.38 -1.61
CA VAL A 147 -3.15 -17.58 -2.80
C VAL A 147 -3.98 -18.08 -3.98
N PHE A 148 -4.60 -17.16 -4.70
CA PHE A 148 -5.51 -17.43 -5.79
C PHE A 148 -5.06 -16.74 -7.08
N PHE A 149 -4.88 -17.54 -8.11
CA PHE A 149 -4.60 -17.09 -9.46
C PHE A 149 -5.80 -17.37 -10.35
N GLN A 150 -6.18 -16.39 -11.17
CA GLN A 150 -7.20 -16.60 -12.17
C GLN A 150 -6.74 -17.68 -13.16
N SER A 151 -7.45 -18.80 -13.17
CA SER A 151 -7.26 -19.90 -14.11
C SER A 151 -8.57 -20.15 -14.85
N VAL A 152 -8.48 -20.70 -16.06
CA VAL A 152 -9.66 -20.99 -16.91
C VAL A 152 -10.64 -21.97 -16.25
N LYS A 153 -10.21 -22.72 -15.22
CA LYS A 153 -10.97 -23.83 -14.61
C LYS A 153 -11.40 -23.60 -13.15
N SER A 154 -11.04 -22.48 -12.52
CA SER A 154 -11.36 -22.19 -11.12
C SER A 154 -12.54 -21.23 -11.00
N SER A 155 -13.34 -21.34 -9.92
CA SER A 155 -14.34 -20.32 -9.54
C SER A 155 -13.75 -18.92 -9.74
N SER A 156 -14.52 -18.04 -10.37
CA SER A 156 -13.99 -16.73 -10.74
C SER A 156 -13.56 -15.99 -9.47
N MET A 157 -12.54 -15.13 -9.58
CA MET A 157 -12.13 -14.29 -8.46
C MET A 157 -13.30 -13.45 -7.94
N LYS A 158 -14.24 -13.11 -8.83
CA LYS A 158 -15.52 -12.49 -8.51
C LYS A 158 -16.33 -13.36 -7.55
N ASP A 159 -16.55 -14.64 -7.86
CA ASP A 159 -17.34 -15.55 -7.02
C ASP A 159 -16.78 -15.67 -5.60
N MET A 160 -15.45 -15.74 -5.49
CA MET A 160 -14.78 -15.78 -4.18
C MET A 160 -15.00 -14.50 -3.37
N LEU A 161 -14.89 -13.34 -4.03
CA LEU A 161 -15.17 -12.05 -3.38
C LEU A 161 -16.64 -11.97 -2.93
N ARG A 162 -17.58 -12.32 -3.81
CA ARG A 162 -19.02 -12.36 -3.50
C ARG A 162 -19.30 -13.25 -2.30
N GLU A 163 -18.70 -14.44 -2.28
CA GLU A 163 -18.84 -15.38 -1.16
C GLU A 163 -18.27 -14.81 0.16
N LEU A 164 -17.16 -14.06 0.12
CA LEU A 164 -16.63 -13.38 1.31
C LEU A 164 -17.56 -12.27 1.81
N ILE A 165 -18.13 -11.46 0.92
CA ILE A 165 -19.10 -10.41 1.29
C ILE A 165 -20.37 -11.04 1.90
N ARG A 166 -20.81 -12.17 1.34
CA ARG A 166 -21.96 -12.94 1.84
C ARG A 166 -21.70 -13.51 3.24
N GLN A 167 -20.45 -13.89 3.55
CA GLN A 167 -20.05 -14.41 4.85
C GLN A 167 -19.94 -13.35 5.96
N ALA A 168 -19.88 -12.05 5.63
CA ALA A 168 -19.78 -10.99 6.63
C ALA A 168 -20.97 -10.99 7.60
N THR A 169 -20.74 -10.78 8.89
CA THR A 169 -21.79 -10.82 9.92
C THR A 169 -21.83 -9.57 10.78
N LYS A 170 -20.72 -8.84 10.90
CA LYS A 170 -20.57 -7.68 11.78
C LYS A 170 -20.05 -6.47 11.02
N VAL A 171 -18.88 -6.59 10.41
CA VAL A 171 -18.18 -5.47 9.78
C VAL A 171 -17.50 -5.89 8.48
N LEU A 172 -17.57 -5.01 7.48
CA LEU A 172 -16.89 -5.14 6.22
C LEU A 172 -16.11 -3.84 5.94
N ALA A 173 -14.80 -3.93 5.84
CA ALA A 173 -13.95 -2.78 5.54
C ALA A 173 -13.25 -2.97 4.21
N ILE A 174 -13.37 -1.98 3.33
CA ILE A 174 -12.96 -2.06 1.93
C ILE A 174 -12.06 -0.86 1.63
N VAL A 175 -10.86 -1.13 1.12
CA VAL A 175 -9.97 -0.15 0.48
C VAL A 175 -9.89 -0.51 -0.99
N MET A 176 -10.22 0.44 -1.87
CA MET A 176 -10.28 0.18 -3.30
C MET A 176 -9.87 1.39 -4.15
N ASP A 177 -9.16 1.11 -5.25
CA ASP A 177 -8.72 2.12 -6.22
C ASP A 177 -9.85 2.55 -7.17
N THR A 178 -10.70 1.63 -7.61
CA THR A 178 -11.84 1.91 -8.49
C THR A 178 -13.01 0.98 -8.15
N PHE A 179 -14.20 1.56 -8.03
CA PHE A 179 -15.43 0.81 -7.76
C PHE A 179 -16.59 1.26 -8.66
N SER A 180 -16.89 0.44 -9.66
CA SER A 180 -17.97 0.64 -10.63
C SER A 180 -18.75 -0.65 -10.97
N ASP A 181 -18.50 -1.77 -10.27
CA ASP A 181 -19.25 -3.02 -10.45
C ASP A 181 -20.55 -3.02 -9.62
N VAL A 182 -21.68 -2.85 -10.31
CA VAL A 182 -23.03 -2.86 -9.73
C VAL A 182 -23.35 -4.17 -9.01
N GLU A 183 -22.85 -5.31 -9.49
CA GLU A 183 -23.16 -6.62 -8.93
C GLU A 183 -22.54 -6.82 -7.55
N ILE A 184 -21.30 -6.36 -7.38
CA ILE A 184 -20.62 -6.35 -6.07
C ILE A 184 -21.26 -5.33 -5.13
N PHE A 185 -21.63 -4.16 -5.66
CA PHE A 185 -22.32 -3.15 -4.88
C PHE A 185 -23.67 -3.64 -4.34
N CYS A 186 -24.43 -4.41 -5.13
CA CYS A 186 -25.65 -5.08 -4.68
C CYS A 186 -25.41 -6.04 -3.50
N ASP A 187 -24.32 -6.81 -3.51
CA ASP A 187 -23.97 -7.73 -2.41
C ASP A 187 -23.66 -6.97 -1.11
N ILE A 188 -23.02 -5.79 -1.22
CA ILE A 188 -22.73 -4.89 -0.10
C ILE A 188 -24.03 -4.29 0.45
N LEU A 189 -24.94 -3.84 -0.42
CA LEU A 189 -26.26 -3.36 0.00
C LEU A 189 -27.08 -4.48 0.65
N GLU A 190 -26.97 -5.71 0.18
CA GLU A 190 -27.59 -6.87 0.83
C GLU A 190 -27.00 -7.11 2.23
N ALA A 191 -25.69 -6.97 2.39
CA ALA A 191 -25.01 -7.08 3.70
C ALA A 191 -25.54 -6.06 4.70
N THR A 192 -25.62 -4.79 4.30
CA THR A 192 -26.07 -3.70 5.17
C THR A 192 -27.55 -3.82 5.51
N ARG A 193 -28.40 -4.09 4.52
CA ARG A 193 -29.86 -4.03 4.69
C ARG A 193 -30.49 -5.31 5.23
N LYS A 194 -29.99 -6.49 4.85
CA LYS A 194 -30.58 -7.77 5.26
C LYS A 194 -29.88 -8.41 6.45
N ARG A 195 -28.58 -8.11 6.64
CA ARG A 195 -27.75 -8.72 7.70
C ARG A 195 -27.24 -7.70 8.72
N SER A 196 -27.57 -6.42 8.58
CA SER A 196 -27.16 -5.35 9.49
C SER A 196 -25.64 -5.19 9.63
N VAL A 197 -24.88 -5.58 8.61
CA VAL A 197 -23.41 -5.43 8.57
C VAL A 197 -23.04 -3.96 8.45
N TYR A 198 -22.10 -3.47 9.26
CA TYR A 198 -21.50 -2.15 9.07
C TYR A 198 -20.44 -2.18 7.99
N VAL A 199 -20.49 -1.22 7.06
CA VAL A 199 -19.56 -1.16 5.93
C VAL A 199 -18.75 0.12 6.00
N TYR A 200 -17.43 0.00 5.93
CA TYR A 200 -16.53 1.13 5.74
C TYR A 200 -15.87 1.02 4.37
N LEU A 201 -16.10 2.01 3.52
CA LEU A 201 -15.62 2.05 2.14
C LEU A 201 -14.67 3.24 1.96
N LEU A 202 -13.39 2.93 1.78
CA LEU A 202 -12.34 3.88 1.43
C LEU A 202 -12.03 3.76 -0.06
N LEU A 203 -12.28 4.85 -0.80
CA LEU A 203 -12.06 4.92 -2.25
C LEU A 203 -10.95 5.90 -2.59
N ASP A 204 -10.14 5.59 -3.59
CA ASP A 204 -9.22 6.57 -4.18
C ASP A 204 -10.00 7.81 -4.68
N HIS A 205 -9.52 8.98 -4.30
CA HIS A 205 -10.18 10.25 -4.63
C HIS A 205 -10.27 10.49 -6.14
N THR A 206 -9.25 10.09 -6.91
CA THR A 206 -9.19 10.35 -8.36
C THR A 206 -10.30 9.64 -9.11
N ASN A 207 -10.67 8.43 -8.67
CA ASN A 207 -11.67 7.59 -9.33
C ASN A 207 -13.04 7.63 -8.65
N LEU A 208 -13.23 8.52 -7.67
CA LEU A 208 -14.45 8.60 -6.87
C LEU A 208 -15.68 8.88 -7.73
N GLN A 209 -15.55 9.70 -8.78
CA GLN A 209 -16.67 10.02 -9.66
C GLN A 209 -17.29 8.78 -10.31
N LEU A 210 -16.48 7.78 -10.68
CA LEU A 210 -16.97 6.53 -11.27
C LEU A 210 -17.93 5.78 -10.32
N PHE A 211 -17.69 5.87 -9.01
CA PHE A 211 -18.58 5.30 -8.00
C PHE A 211 -19.86 6.13 -7.84
N GLN A 212 -19.75 7.46 -7.86
CA GLN A 212 -20.90 8.37 -7.78
C GLN A 212 -21.84 8.18 -8.97
N ASP A 213 -21.30 8.13 -10.19
CA ASP A 213 -22.03 7.84 -11.42
C ASP A 213 -22.74 6.49 -11.34
N MET A 214 -22.08 5.44 -10.83
CA MET A 214 -22.70 4.13 -10.62
C MET A 214 -23.90 4.23 -9.66
N CYS A 215 -23.76 4.93 -8.53
CA CYS A 215 -24.83 5.12 -7.56
C CYS A 215 -26.01 5.92 -8.14
N GLU A 216 -25.75 6.95 -8.94
CA GLU A 216 -26.78 7.73 -9.64
C GLU A 216 -27.53 6.87 -10.66
N ASN A 217 -26.80 6.12 -11.48
CA ASN A 217 -27.35 5.24 -12.51
C ASN A 217 -28.31 4.18 -11.93
N VAL A 218 -28.00 3.64 -10.76
CA VAL A 218 -28.85 2.66 -10.06
C VAL A 218 -29.81 3.29 -9.05
N LYS A 219 -29.95 4.62 -9.04
CA LYS A 219 -30.91 5.41 -8.24
C LYS A 219 -30.79 5.16 -6.74
N ILE A 220 -29.56 5.15 -6.23
CA ILE A 220 -29.27 4.98 -4.80
C ILE A 220 -29.51 6.29 -4.07
N ASN A 221 -30.28 6.22 -2.98
CA ASN A 221 -30.51 7.35 -2.10
C ASN A 221 -29.77 7.14 -0.76
N LYS A 222 -29.70 8.19 0.07
CA LYS A 222 -29.08 8.14 1.39
C LYS A 222 -29.68 7.06 2.31
N SER A 223 -30.98 6.76 2.19
CA SER A 223 -31.64 5.74 3.02
C SER A 223 -31.12 4.33 2.76
N HIS A 224 -30.61 4.05 1.55
CA HIS A 224 -29.99 2.77 1.22
C HIS A 224 -28.60 2.59 1.87
N LEU A 225 -28.00 3.67 2.38
CA LEU A 225 -26.60 3.72 2.83
C LEU A 225 -26.47 3.94 4.35
N SER A 226 -27.54 3.71 5.11
CA SER A 226 -27.63 4.04 6.55
C SER A 226 -26.64 3.31 7.48
N ARG A 227 -25.92 2.30 6.98
CA ARG A 227 -24.88 1.54 7.71
C ARG A 227 -23.54 1.53 6.97
N MET A 228 -23.33 2.52 6.11
CA MET A 228 -22.16 2.62 5.27
C MET A 228 -21.45 3.95 5.52
N SER A 229 -20.15 3.91 5.79
CA SER A 229 -19.29 5.09 5.81
C SER A 229 -18.49 5.09 4.52
N ILE A 230 -18.73 6.08 3.66
CA ILE A 230 -18.08 6.21 2.36
C ILE A 230 -17.15 7.43 2.41
N ARG A 231 -15.85 7.17 2.24
CA ARG A 231 -14.81 8.18 2.40
C ARG A 231 -13.81 8.09 1.26
N SER A 232 -13.24 9.22 0.89
CA SER A 232 -12.18 9.32 -0.11
C SER A 232 -10.82 9.39 0.55
N VAL A 233 -9.83 8.70 -0.02
CA VAL A 233 -8.43 8.71 0.39
C VAL A 233 -7.57 9.15 -0.78
N GLU A 234 -6.52 9.90 -0.49
CA GLU A 234 -5.53 10.37 -1.44
C GLU A 234 -4.16 9.74 -1.10
N GLY A 235 -3.28 9.55 -2.09
CA GLY A 235 -1.90 9.14 -1.84
C GLY A 235 -1.02 10.29 -1.36
N ASP A 236 0.30 10.09 -1.40
CA ASP A 236 1.26 11.12 -0.99
C ASP A 236 1.20 12.36 -1.89
N THR A 237 1.44 13.53 -1.29
CA THR A 237 1.50 14.80 -2.03
C THR A 237 2.95 15.19 -2.28
N TYR A 238 3.29 15.42 -3.55
CA TYR A 238 4.55 16.01 -3.93
C TYR A 238 4.41 17.54 -3.98
N CYS A 239 5.32 18.26 -3.33
CA CYS A 239 5.37 19.72 -3.33
C CYS A 239 6.66 20.20 -4.00
N ALA A 240 6.54 20.97 -5.08
CA ALA A 240 7.66 21.65 -5.70
C ALA A 240 8.13 22.84 -4.85
N LYS A 241 9.37 23.30 -5.10
CA LYS A 241 9.91 24.50 -4.47
C LYS A 241 9.04 25.75 -4.66
N SER A 242 8.28 25.84 -5.75
CA SER A 242 7.34 26.93 -6.03
C SER A 242 6.06 26.90 -5.19
N GLY A 243 5.85 25.85 -4.38
CA GLY A 243 4.60 25.59 -3.65
C GLY A 243 3.54 24.86 -4.48
N ARG A 244 3.77 24.64 -5.78
CA ARG A 244 2.88 23.80 -6.60
C ARG A 244 2.90 22.37 -6.11
N LYS A 245 1.74 21.72 -6.10
CA LYS A 245 1.61 20.36 -5.58
C LYS A 245 0.72 19.49 -6.45
N PHE A 246 0.98 18.18 -6.45
CA PHE A 246 0.06 17.17 -6.97
C PHE A 246 0.02 16.00 -6.01
N THR A 247 -1.06 15.24 -6.03
CA THR A 247 -1.28 14.14 -5.09
C THR A 247 -1.35 12.81 -5.83
N GLY A 248 -0.75 11.77 -5.24
CA GLY A 248 -0.76 10.41 -5.77
C GLY A 248 -2.10 9.72 -5.58
N GLN A 249 -2.25 8.56 -6.24
CA GLN A 249 -3.43 7.71 -6.11
C GLN A 249 -3.18 6.61 -5.06
N VAL A 250 -4.23 6.20 -4.35
CA VAL A 250 -4.20 4.98 -3.53
C VAL A 250 -4.34 3.78 -4.45
N LYS A 251 -3.30 2.94 -4.50
CA LYS A 251 -3.27 1.70 -5.30
C LYS A 251 -3.51 0.44 -4.48
N GLU A 252 -3.61 0.58 -3.16
CA GLU A 252 -3.91 -0.52 -2.25
C GLU A 252 -5.34 -1.02 -2.44
N LYS A 253 -5.50 -2.34 -2.41
CA LYS A 253 -6.76 -3.03 -2.65
C LYS A 253 -6.90 -4.20 -1.70
N PHE A 254 -7.70 -4.02 -0.68
CA PHE A 254 -7.97 -5.09 0.27
C PHE A 254 -9.33 -4.94 0.95
N ILE A 255 -9.85 -6.08 1.40
CA ILE A 255 -11.15 -6.20 2.04
C ILE A 255 -10.99 -7.01 3.32
N ILE A 256 -11.41 -6.45 4.45
CA ILE A 256 -11.41 -7.10 5.75
C ILE A 256 -12.85 -7.51 6.09
N VAL A 257 -13.05 -8.79 6.40
CA VAL A 257 -14.34 -9.37 6.78
C VAL A 257 -14.32 -9.76 8.25
N ASP A 258 -15.19 -9.13 9.04
CA ASP A 258 -15.39 -9.39 10.48
C ASP A 258 -14.10 -9.36 11.31
N CYS A 259 -13.06 -8.64 10.83
CA CYS A 259 -11.71 -8.64 11.40
C CYS A 259 -11.07 -10.04 11.53
N THR A 260 -11.53 -11.02 10.73
CA THR A 260 -11.08 -12.43 10.78
C THR A 260 -10.39 -12.90 9.51
N LYS A 261 -10.68 -12.23 8.39
CA LYS A 261 -10.17 -12.52 7.06
C LYS A 261 -9.80 -11.21 6.38
N ALA A 262 -8.69 -11.19 5.66
CA ALA A 262 -8.32 -10.10 4.77
C ALA A 262 -8.04 -10.64 3.36
N LEU A 263 -8.79 -10.19 2.35
CA LEU A 263 -8.56 -10.50 0.95
C LEU A 263 -7.84 -9.33 0.29
N VAL A 264 -6.65 -9.55 -0.22
CA VAL A 264 -5.77 -8.54 -0.83
C VAL A 264 -5.51 -8.93 -2.27
N GLY A 265 -5.40 -8.00 -3.21
CA GLY A 265 -5.10 -8.41 -4.58
C GLY A 265 -4.84 -7.29 -5.56
N SER A 266 -4.76 -7.66 -6.83
CA SER A 266 -4.63 -6.72 -7.94
C SER A 266 -5.96 -6.37 -8.61
N TYR A 267 -7.07 -6.98 -8.17
CA TYR A 267 -8.41 -6.78 -8.72
C TYR A 267 -9.02 -5.46 -8.26
N SER A 268 -9.62 -4.71 -9.18
CA SER A 268 -10.47 -3.56 -8.84
C SER A 268 -11.92 -4.00 -8.87
N LEU A 269 -12.84 -3.27 -8.23
CA LEU A 269 -14.27 -3.60 -8.26
C LEU A 269 -14.90 -3.06 -9.54
N THR A 270 -14.46 -3.57 -10.69
CA THR A 270 -14.92 -3.16 -12.02
C THR A 270 -15.27 -4.38 -12.86
N TRP A 271 -16.16 -4.20 -13.84
CA TRP A 271 -16.52 -5.28 -14.77
C TRP A 271 -15.29 -5.85 -15.50
N LEU A 272 -14.37 -4.99 -15.96
CA LEU A 272 -13.16 -5.41 -16.68
C LEU A 272 -12.24 -6.29 -15.83
N SER A 273 -12.14 -6.01 -14.53
CA SER A 273 -11.33 -6.82 -13.59
C SER A 273 -11.76 -8.28 -13.53
N TRP A 274 -13.04 -8.57 -13.78
CA TRP A 274 -13.57 -9.93 -13.74
C TRP A 274 -13.58 -10.64 -15.08
N GLN A 275 -13.66 -9.88 -16.17
CA GLN A 275 -13.91 -10.43 -17.52
C GLN A 275 -12.67 -10.53 -18.38
N VAL A 276 -11.76 -9.54 -18.30
CA VAL A 276 -10.64 -9.43 -19.25
C VAL A 276 -9.29 -9.31 -18.56
N HIS A 277 -9.21 -8.70 -17.38
CA HIS A 277 -7.94 -8.60 -16.66
C HIS A 277 -7.59 -9.91 -15.99
N ARG A 278 -6.28 -10.15 -15.86
CA ARG A 278 -5.73 -11.27 -15.11
C ARG A 278 -5.25 -10.78 -13.75
N SER A 279 -5.90 -11.23 -12.69
CA SER A 279 -5.60 -10.79 -11.33
C SER A 279 -5.10 -11.91 -10.42
N LEU A 280 -4.52 -11.50 -9.29
CA LEU A 280 -4.12 -12.32 -8.15
C LEU A 280 -4.91 -11.85 -6.93
N ALA A 281 -5.28 -12.79 -6.05
CA ALA A 281 -5.78 -12.48 -4.72
C ALA A 281 -5.09 -13.36 -3.66
N VAL A 282 -4.89 -12.80 -2.47
CA VAL A 282 -4.30 -13.47 -1.32
C VAL A 282 -5.24 -13.30 -0.14
N LEU A 283 -5.70 -14.41 0.42
CA LEU A 283 -6.58 -14.45 1.58
C LEU A 283 -5.76 -14.76 2.83
N PHE A 284 -5.67 -13.78 3.72
CA PHE A 284 -5.09 -13.92 5.06
C PHE A 284 -6.18 -14.25 6.07
N LYS A 285 -5.85 -15.13 7.02
CA LYS A 285 -6.72 -15.54 8.13
C LYS A 285 -5.95 -15.53 9.45
N GLY A 286 -6.69 -15.40 10.55
CA GLY A 286 -6.12 -15.42 11.90
C GLY A 286 -5.26 -14.19 12.17
N SER A 287 -4.16 -14.37 12.91
CA SER A 287 -3.29 -13.24 13.31
C SER A 287 -2.64 -12.47 12.14
N GLY A 288 -2.63 -13.04 10.92
CA GLY A 288 -2.18 -12.37 9.70
C GLY A 288 -3.07 -11.22 9.23
N VAL A 289 -4.26 -11.03 9.83
CA VAL A 289 -5.18 -9.94 9.51
C VAL A 289 -4.80 -8.61 10.20
N LYS A 290 -4.07 -8.68 11.32
CA LYS A 290 -3.71 -7.51 12.14
C LYS A 290 -3.02 -6.38 11.36
N PRO A 291 -2.05 -6.64 10.45
CA PRO A 291 -1.42 -5.57 9.67
C PRO A 291 -2.42 -4.81 8.78
N PHE A 292 -3.40 -5.51 8.19
CA PHE A 292 -4.43 -4.89 7.35
C PHE A 292 -5.39 -4.03 8.15
N ASP A 293 -5.76 -4.47 9.36
CA ASP A 293 -6.57 -3.67 10.28
C ASP A 293 -5.86 -2.37 10.69
N LEU A 294 -4.56 -2.44 11.01
CA LEU A 294 -3.76 -1.25 11.31
C LEU A 294 -3.68 -0.30 10.11
N GLU A 295 -3.46 -0.84 8.91
CA GLU A 295 -3.39 -0.02 7.70
C GLU A 295 -4.73 0.61 7.36
N PHE A 296 -5.83 -0.14 7.48
CA PHE A 296 -7.18 0.38 7.30
C PHE A 296 -7.44 1.60 8.20
N ARG A 297 -7.06 1.50 9.48
CA ARG A 297 -7.23 2.59 10.44
C ARG A 297 -6.36 3.81 10.11
N ARG A 298 -5.15 3.63 9.59
CA ARG A 298 -4.31 4.75 9.10
C ARG A 298 -4.95 5.45 7.90
N LEU A 299 -5.40 4.68 6.91
CA LEU A 299 -6.09 5.24 5.74
C LEU A 299 -7.39 5.94 6.13
N TYR A 300 -8.16 5.35 7.05
CA TYR A 300 -9.37 5.97 7.59
C TYR A 300 -9.06 7.31 8.28
N ALA A 301 -7.95 7.38 9.02
CA ALA A 301 -7.56 8.59 9.74
C ALA A 301 -7.30 9.80 8.84
N ILE A 302 -6.69 9.57 7.67
CA ILE A 302 -6.40 10.61 6.68
C ILE A 302 -7.53 10.79 5.64
N SER A 303 -8.55 9.94 5.68
CA SER A 303 -9.66 9.96 4.72
C SER A 303 -10.64 11.10 4.98
N LYS A 304 -11.30 11.58 3.92
CA LYS A 304 -12.33 12.62 3.99
C LYS A 304 -13.71 12.02 3.69
N PRO A 305 -14.77 12.40 4.43
CA PRO A 305 -16.11 11.93 4.10
C PRO A 305 -16.53 12.43 2.71
N VAL A 306 -17.21 11.60 1.94
CA VAL A 306 -17.67 12.01 0.59
C VAL A 306 -18.98 12.81 0.71
N PRO A 307 -19.03 14.06 0.19
CA PRO A 307 -20.25 14.86 0.19
C PRO A 307 -21.42 14.11 -0.48
N GLY A 308 -22.60 14.20 0.12
CA GLY A 308 -23.81 13.52 -0.37
C GLY A 308 -24.00 12.09 0.15
N PHE A 309 -22.95 11.46 0.71
CA PHE A 309 -23.01 10.09 1.24
C PHE A 309 -22.94 10.00 2.76
N SER A 310 -22.60 11.10 3.46
CA SER A 310 -22.58 11.13 4.92
C SER A 310 -23.98 10.92 5.51
N SER A 311 -24.12 9.88 6.33
CA SER A 311 -25.27 9.71 7.20
C SER A 311 -25.09 10.63 8.41
N ASN A 312 -25.89 11.69 8.50
CA ASN A 312 -26.02 12.41 9.76
C ASN A 312 -26.77 11.48 10.74
N SER A 313 -26.06 10.62 11.47
CA SER A 313 -26.60 10.06 12.71
C SER A 313 -26.58 11.17 13.75
N SER A 314 -27.60 12.01 13.72
CA SER A 314 -28.01 12.83 14.84
C SER A 314 -28.40 11.90 15.99
N ASN A 315 -27.42 11.53 16.83
CA ASN A 315 -27.55 11.27 18.28
C ASN A 315 -26.20 10.74 18.82
N PRO A 316 -25.41 11.55 19.55
CA PRO A 316 -24.19 11.10 20.22
C PRO A 316 -24.49 10.34 21.54
N GLY A 317 -25.56 9.54 21.58
CA GLY A 317 -26.10 8.95 22.81
C GLY A 317 -26.05 7.43 22.96
N ASP A 318 -25.88 6.66 21.87
CA ASP A 318 -26.11 5.19 21.90
C ASP A 318 -24.88 4.32 21.55
N LEU A 319 -23.68 4.89 21.45
CA LEU A 319 -22.45 4.13 21.22
C LEU A 319 -21.57 4.15 22.48
N ASN A 320 -21.95 3.36 23.47
CA ASN A 320 -21.07 3.00 24.59
C ASN A 320 -20.01 2.00 24.11
N PHE A 321 -18.85 2.49 23.69
CA PHE A 321 -17.63 1.68 23.59
C PHE A 321 -16.60 2.18 24.62
N PRO A 322 -15.90 1.30 25.34
CA PRO A 322 -14.84 1.72 26.24
C PRO A 322 -13.69 2.29 25.41
N SER A 323 -13.41 3.58 25.59
CA SER A 323 -12.24 4.22 25.00
C SER A 323 -11.00 3.82 25.83
N GLU A 324 -10.36 2.70 25.48
CA GLU A 324 -9.03 2.37 26.02
C GLU A 324 -7.94 3.01 25.15
N LYS A 325 -7.25 3.99 25.74
CA LYS A 325 -6.05 4.64 25.19
C LYS A 325 -4.97 3.61 24.91
N LEU A 326 -4.70 3.34 23.63
CA LEU A 326 -3.48 2.65 23.20
C LEU A 326 -2.30 3.64 23.25
N GLN A 327 -1.62 3.71 24.38
CA GLN A 327 -0.26 4.27 24.45
C GLN A 327 0.72 3.29 23.81
N ILE A 328 1.25 3.63 22.63
CA ILE A 328 2.41 2.97 22.05
C ILE A 328 3.67 3.61 22.70
N PRO A 329 4.56 2.85 23.37
CA PRO A 329 5.77 3.43 23.93
C PRO A 329 6.77 3.68 22.79
N MET A 330 7.03 4.95 22.49
CA MET A 330 8.17 5.38 21.69
C MET A 330 9.38 5.55 22.62
N CYS A 331 10.37 4.66 22.51
CA CYS A 331 11.71 4.90 23.08
C CYS A 331 12.45 5.94 22.23
N PRO A 332 12.93 7.06 22.81
CA PRO A 332 13.88 7.91 22.12
C PRO A 332 15.30 7.41 22.39
N THR A 333 16.03 7.03 21.33
CA THR A 333 17.46 6.74 21.41
C THR A 333 18.26 7.88 20.79
N GLY A 334 19.08 8.53 21.61
CA GLY A 334 20.28 9.26 21.19
C GLY A 334 20.24 10.78 21.39
N LEU A 335 21.05 11.30 22.30
CA LEU A 335 22.39 11.84 21.98
C LEU A 335 23.06 12.53 23.19
N ALA A 336 24.27 12.07 23.47
CA ALA A 336 25.49 12.80 23.83
C ALA A 336 25.45 13.93 24.87
N GLY A 337 26.29 13.76 25.91
CA GLY A 337 26.95 14.88 26.58
C GLY A 337 27.32 14.61 28.03
N ASN A 338 28.63 14.40 28.27
CA ASN A 338 29.41 14.97 29.38
C ASN A 338 30.23 13.97 30.23
N THR A 339 31.52 13.93 29.89
CA THR A 339 32.70 14.21 30.74
C THR A 339 33.03 13.35 31.98
N ALA A 340 34.32 12.94 31.99
CA ALA A 340 35.24 12.70 33.10
C ALA A 340 35.17 11.39 33.91
N ASP A 341 36.13 10.53 33.56
CA ASP A 341 37.20 10.01 34.43
C ASP A 341 36.98 8.91 35.49
N HIS A 342 37.89 7.95 35.35
CA HIS A 342 38.54 7.10 36.36
C HIS A 342 37.88 5.81 36.88
N THR A 343 38.36 4.71 36.28
CA THR A 343 39.00 3.55 36.94
C THR A 343 38.23 2.85 38.08
N GLN A 344 37.68 1.66 37.80
CA GLN A 344 38.33 0.38 38.13
C GLN A 344 37.43 -0.82 37.81
N GLN A 345 38.09 -1.82 37.27
CA GLN A 345 37.63 -3.08 36.74
C GLN A 345 37.56 -4.12 37.86
N LYS A 346 36.47 -4.88 37.97
CA LYS A 346 36.55 -6.31 38.33
C LYS A 346 35.32 -7.11 37.90
N SER A 347 35.66 -8.24 37.29
CA SER A 347 34.85 -9.23 36.59
C SER A 347 34.08 -10.15 37.53
N CYS A 348 32.89 -10.63 37.10
CA CYS A 348 32.51 -12.04 37.26
C CYS A 348 31.27 -12.46 36.41
N LYS A 349 31.56 -13.25 35.36
CA LYS A 349 30.89 -14.41 34.71
C LYS A 349 29.33 -14.49 34.54
N PRO A 350 28.83 -14.90 33.35
CA PRO A 350 27.41 -15.15 33.11
C PRO A 350 27.02 -16.61 33.43
N ARG A 351 25.83 -16.81 34.01
CA ARG A 351 25.24 -18.13 34.23
C ARG A 351 24.06 -18.36 33.27
N THR A 352 24.23 -19.37 32.44
CA THR A 352 23.29 -19.98 31.50
C THR A 352 22.01 -20.45 32.20
N GLN A 353 20.84 -20.14 31.65
CA GLN A 353 19.58 -20.83 31.98
C GLN A 353 18.98 -21.42 30.70
N SER A 354 18.87 -22.74 30.70
CA SER A 354 18.23 -23.60 29.71
C SER A 354 16.72 -23.68 29.96
N PHE A 355 15.92 -23.51 28.91
CA PHE A 355 14.48 -23.75 28.92
C PHE A 355 14.13 -25.24 28.84
N PRO A 356 13.07 -25.73 29.52
CA PRO A 356 12.61 -27.10 29.42
C PRO A 356 11.63 -27.30 28.24
N THR A 357 11.81 -28.42 27.53
CA THR A 357 10.95 -28.94 26.46
C THR A 357 9.62 -29.48 27.02
N PRO A 358 8.46 -29.29 26.38
CA PRO A 358 7.20 -29.92 26.80
C PRO A 358 7.06 -31.34 26.21
N PRO A 359 6.33 -32.27 26.87
CA PRO A 359 6.21 -33.64 26.44
C PRO A 359 5.12 -33.84 25.38
N VAL A 360 5.35 -34.87 24.57
CA VAL A 360 4.49 -35.44 23.53
C VAL A 360 3.23 -36.07 24.16
N LEU A 361 2.05 -35.70 23.68
CA LEU A 361 0.78 -36.33 24.04
C LEU A 361 0.21 -37.07 22.82
N ALA A 362 0.31 -38.39 22.88
CA ALA A 362 -0.30 -39.33 21.96
C ALA A 362 -1.83 -39.34 22.13
N ARG A 363 -2.57 -39.48 21.02
CA ARG A 363 -3.99 -39.84 21.07
C ARG A 363 -4.29 -40.92 20.04
N GLN A 364 -4.40 -42.15 20.51
CA GLN A 364 -5.17 -43.22 19.87
C GLN A 364 -6.61 -43.14 20.39
N ASN A 365 -7.59 -43.29 19.50
CA ASN A 365 -8.68 -44.27 19.66
C ASN A 365 -9.57 -44.35 18.40
N SER A 366 -9.55 -45.56 17.85
CA SER A 366 -10.48 -46.35 17.03
C SER A 366 -11.99 -46.21 17.37
N TYR A 367 -12.90 -45.99 16.39
CA TYR A 367 -13.77 -46.92 15.57
C TYR A 367 -15.28 -46.79 15.98
N PRO A 368 -16.30 -47.32 15.26
CA PRO A 368 -16.78 -46.91 13.93
C PRO A 368 -18.35 -46.85 13.74
N SER A 369 -18.79 -46.30 12.59
CA SER A 369 -19.93 -46.70 11.71
C SER A 369 -21.45 -46.49 12.03
N PHE A 370 -22.13 -46.01 10.94
CA PHE A 370 -23.53 -46.17 10.47
C PHE A 370 -24.67 -45.46 11.27
N THR A 371 -25.72 -44.84 10.68
CA THR A 371 -26.42 -45.04 9.39
C THR A 371 -27.38 -43.86 9.04
N THR A 372 -27.51 -43.53 7.74
CA THR A 372 -28.68 -42.97 6.97
C THR A 372 -29.30 -41.60 7.33
N GLY A 373 -29.59 -40.67 6.40
CA GLY A 373 -29.57 -40.67 4.92
C GLY A 373 -29.96 -39.32 4.26
N GLN A 374 -29.82 -39.28 2.92
CA GLN A 374 -30.36 -38.34 1.89
C GLN A 374 -30.02 -36.84 2.01
N GLN A 375 -29.54 -36.09 1.00
CA GLN A 375 -29.63 -36.16 -0.47
C GLN A 375 -28.67 -35.10 -1.12
N ARG A 376 -28.05 -35.42 -2.28
CA ARG A 376 -27.48 -34.56 -3.38
C ARG A 376 -26.88 -33.17 -3.03
N SER A 377 -25.67 -32.76 -3.45
CA SER A 377 -25.04 -32.89 -4.78
C SER A 377 -23.51 -32.72 -4.71
N GLN A 378 -22.79 -33.56 -5.46
CA GLN A 378 -21.34 -33.61 -5.57
C GLN A 378 -20.80 -32.49 -6.49
N TRP A 379 -19.92 -31.64 -5.97
CA TRP A 379 -18.89 -30.93 -6.74
C TRP A 379 -17.65 -30.77 -5.86
N LEU A 380 -16.72 -31.73 -5.94
CA LEU A 380 -15.39 -31.63 -5.32
C LEU A 380 -14.45 -31.00 -6.35
N SER A 381 -14.20 -29.70 -6.23
CA SER A 381 -13.13 -29.02 -6.96
C SER A 381 -11.83 -29.16 -6.18
N TRP A 382 -10.82 -29.77 -6.81
CA TRP A 382 -9.45 -29.80 -6.32
C TRP A 382 -8.93 -28.36 -6.14
N ARG A 383 -8.59 -27.98 -4.91
CA ARG A 383 -7.89 -26.73 -4.60
C ARG A 383 -6.39 -27.03 -4.53
N ASN A 384 -5.60 -26.36 -5.38
CA ASN A 384 -4.17 -26.21 -5.14
C ASN A 384 -3.97 -25.10 -4.11
N THR A 385 -4.25 -25.39 -2.84
CA THR A 385 -3.90 -24.49 -1.73
C THR A 385 -2.49 -24.83 -1.29
N ILE A 386 -1.53 -23.93 -1.56
CA ILE A 386 -0.23 -24.00 -0.91
C ILE A 386 -0.39 -23.41 0.50
N GLN A 387 -0.51 -24.26 1.51
CA GLN A 387 -0.47 -23.83 2.91
C GLN A 387 0.99 -23.84 3.38
N HIS A 388 1.54 -22.67 3.72
CA HIS A 388 2.81 -22.58 4.43
C HIS A 388 2.56 -22.06 5.85
N PRO A 389 2.97 -22.78 6.91
CA PRO A 389 3.07 -22.22 8.24
C PRO A 389 4.27 -21.26 8.28
N VAL A 390 4.04 -20.00 8.64
CA VAL A 390 5.11 -19.03 8.86
C VAL A 390 5.58 -19.17 10.31
N THR A 391 6.74 -19.81 10.50
CA THR A 391 7.46 -19.80 11.78
C THR A 391 8.11 -18.43 11.97
N SER A 392 7.84 -17.75 13.08
CA SER A 392 8.48 -16.48 13.41
C SER A 392 9.99 -16.70 13.65
N GLN A 393 10.83 -16.27 12.72
CA GLN A 393 12.25 -16.03 12.97
C GLN A 393 12.53 -14.53 12.79
N SER A 394 13.22 -13.96 13.76
CA SER A 394 13.77 -12.60 13.76
C SER A 394 14.73 -12.39 12.57
N PRO A 395 14.77 -11.21 11.94
CA PRO A 395 15.68 -10.98 10.82
C PRO A 395 17.09 -10.73 11.35
N LEU A 396 17.89 -11.79 11.43
CA LEU A 396 19.35 -11.70 11.47
C LEU A 396 19.83 -11.40 10.04
N PHE A 397 20.09 -10.12 9.77
CA PHE A 397 20.84 -9.67 8.61
C PHE A 397 22.22 -10.34 8.63
N LYS A 398 22.45 -11.29 7.72
CA LYS A 398 23.80 -11.79 7.39
C LYS A 398 23.93 -11.89 5.88
N ASP A 399 24.92 -11.15 5.39
CA ASP A 399 25.40 -11.11 4.02
C ASP A 399 25.51 -12.50 3.40
N TYR A 400 24.94 -12.69 2.21
CA TYR A 400 25.27 -13.83 1.36
C TYR A 400 25.72 -13.35 -0.01
N ASN A 401 27.04 -13.41 -0.17
CA ASN A 401 27.78 -13.19 -1.39
C ASN A 401 27.70 -14.44 -2.27
N ALA A 402 27.49 -14.22 -3.57
CA ALA A 402 27.79 -15.07 -4.72
C ALA A 402 27.83 -16.61 -4.55
N ARG A 403 26.83 -17.31 -5.09
CA ARG A 403 27.06 -18.47 -5.98
C ARG A 403 25.79 -18.89 -6.72
N SER A 404 25.94 -18.92 -8.04
CA SER A 404 25.03 -19.37 -9.08
C SER A 404 24.38 -20.72 -8.76
N GLN A 405 23.05 -20.79 -8.80
CA GLN A 405 22.33 -22.05 -9.02
C GLN A 405 21.21 -21.84 -10.04
N THR A 406 21.35 -22.60 -11.13
CA THR A 406 20.48 -22.70 -12.29
C THR A 406 19.15 -23.36 -11.93
N TRP A 407 18.03 -22.70 -12.24
CA TRP A 407 16.71 -23.34 -12.26
C TRP A 407 16.57 -24.20 -13.53
N ARG A 408 16.33 -25.51 -13.37
CA ARG A 408 15.84 -26.39 -14.44
C ARG A 408 14.36 -26.70 -14.20
N PRO A 409 13.47 -26.58 -15.20
CA PRO A 409 12.12 -27.10 -15.10
C PRO A 409 12.11 -28.62 -15.28
N ILE A 410 11.35 -29.32 -14.44
CA ILE A 410 11.11 -30.76 -14.52
C ILE A 410 10.24 -31.06 -15.74
N GLN A 411 10.75 -31.88 -16.65
CA GLN A 411 10.04 -32.42 -17.82
C GLN A 411 8.95 -33.41 -17.38
N GLY A 412 7.73 -33.21 -17.88
CA GLY A 412 6.60 -34.14 -17.77
C GLY A 412 6.06 -34.53 -19.15
N ILE A 413 6.58 -35.64 -19.67
CA ILE A 413 5.98 -36.69 -20.51
C ILE A 413 5.22 -36.28 -21.81
N HIS A 414 5.85 -36.70 -22.91
CA HIS A 414 5.37 -36.86 -24.29
C HIS A 414 4.01 -37.59 -24.40
N ILE A 415 3.08 -37.04 -25.20
CA ILE A 415 2.27 -37.82 -26.16
C ILE A 415 2.13 -37.02 -27.47
N ASN A 416 2.54 -37.67 -28.55
CA ASN A 416 2.54 -37.26 -29.96
C ASN A 416 1.12 -37.11 -30.55
N ARG A 417 0.86 -36.09 -31.39
CA ARG A 417 0.88 -36.15 -32.89
C ARG A 417 -0.06 -35.11 -33.54
N CYS A 418 0.50 -34.45 -34.56
CA CYS A 418 -0.10 -33.82 -35.75
C CYS A 418 -0.79 -32.44 -35.62
N ALA A 419 -0.16 -31.48 -36.31
CA ALA A 419 -0.59 -30.14 -36.69
C ALA A 419 -1.26 -30.17 -38.09
N PRO A 420 -1.40 -29.05 -38.84
CA PRO A 420 -1.80 -27.66 -38.50
C PRO A 420 -2.90 -27.12 -39.46
N ALA A 421 -3.53 -25.97 -39.13
CA ALA A 421 -3.86 -24.89 -40.08
C ALA A 421 -4.55 -23.71 -39.36
N ALA A 422 -4.02 -22.50 -39.55
CA ALA A 422 -4.67 -21.21 -39.30
C ALA A 422 -5.66 -20.89 -40.46
N PRO A 423 -6.31 -19.70 -40.60
CA PRO A 423 -6.23 -18.46 -39.81
C PRO A 423 -7.55 -17.64 -39.64
N HIS A 424 -7.43 -16.45 -39.04
CA HIS A 424 -8.21 -15.19 -39.19
C HIS A 424 -9.75 -15.21 -39.10
N TRP A 425 -10.30 -14.46 -38.12
CA TRP A 425 -11.49 -13.59 -38.30
C TRP A 425 -11.39 -12.34 -37.40
N CYS A 426 -11.67 -11.20 -38.05
CA CYS A 426 -12.06 -9.84 -37.62
C CYS A 426 -11.66 -9.27 -36.25
#